data_AF-A0A9X3EDH0-F1
#
_entry.id   AF-A0A9X3EDH0-F1
#
_cell.length_a   1.000
_cell.length_b   1.000
_cell.length_c   1.000
_cell.angle_alpha   90.00
_cell.angle_beta   90.00
_cell.angle_gamma   90.00
#
_symmetry.space_group_name_H-M   'P 1'
#
loop_
_entity.id
_entity.type
_entity.pdbx_description
1 polymer ?
#
loop_
_entity_poly.entity_id
_entity_poly.type
_entity_poly.pdbx_seq_one_letter_code
_entity_poly.pdbx_strand_id
1 'polypeptide(L)'
;MRRSSTVSIRPDMAPGLIFRESDMSLTWYKTGLRLIAVIQCTLGIGYLLFPMQLLAAMQQNLPPADMQWPLGMLAARFLAYGVGFWIISNQPAPHRLWIQLMGMIQLIDLGVELMLLLTGTLQLSQVGVAMFNAVWISLFCWLARPAHVPSGRNHPAQGASV
;
A
#
# COMPACT_ATOMS: atom_id res chain seq x y z
N MET A 1 -13.18 -18.45 -35.68
CA MET A 1 -13.69 -19.28 -34.57
C MET A 1 -13.81 -18.42 -33.32
N ARG A 2 -15.04 -18.04 -32.93
CA ARG A 2 -15.33 -17.16 -31.79
C ARG A 2 -15.92 -18.04 -30.69
N ARG A 3 -15.21 -18.24 -29.56
CA ARG A 3 -15.76 -18.99 -28.42
C ARG A 3 -16.92 -18.18 -27.84
N SER A 4 -18.13 -18.74 -27.95
CA SER A 4 -19.31 -18.26 -27.25
C SER A 4 -19.16 -18.64 -25.79
N SER A 5 -18.92 -17.67 -24.92
CA SER A 5 -18.95 -17.86 -23.47
C SER A 5 -20.42 -17.80 -23.04
N THR A 6 -21.05 -18.96 -22.94
CA THR A 6 -22.41 -19.09 -22.39
C THR A 6 -22.37 -18.65 -20.93
N VAL A 7 -22.91 -17.47 -20.65
CA VAL A 7 -23.18 -17.03 -19.27
C VAL A 7 -24.32 -17.90 -18.75
N SER A 8 -23.98 -18.90 -17.94
CA SER A 8 -24.96 -19.69 -17.20
C SER A 8 -25.49 -18.84 -16.04
N ILE A 9 -26.61 -18.16 -16.27
CA ILE A 9 -27.36 -17.48 -15.21
C ILE A 9 -28.19 -18.55 -14.51
N ARG A 10 -27.81 -18.91 -13.27
CA ARG A 10 -28.68 -19.73 -12.40
C ARG A 10 -29.91 -18.91 -12.01
N PRO A 11 -31.14 -19.37 -12.33
CA PRO A 11 -32.35 -18.55 -12.18
C PRO A 11 -33.00 -18.60 -10.78
N ASP A 12 -32.26 -18.98 -9.72
CA ASP A 12 -32.84 -19.25 -8.39
C ASP A 12 -32.29 -18.42 -7.22
N MET A 13 -31.52 -17.36 -7.45
CA MET A 13 -30.94 -16.58 -6.34
C MET A 13 -31.70 -15.27 -6.04
N ALA A 14 -32.06 -15.11 -4.76
CA ALA A 14 -32.82 -13.99 -4.23
C ALA A 14 -32.10 -12.62 -4.44
N PRO A 15 -32.83 -11.55 -4.78
CA PRO A 15 -32.26 -10.25 -5.18
C PRO A 15 -31.52 -9.48 -4.07
N GLY A 16 -31.40 -10.04 -2.86
CA GLY A 16 -30.71 -9.43 -1.72
C GLY A 16 -29.30 -9.96 -1.42
N LEU A 17 -28.82 -11.00 -2.12
CA LEU A 17 -27.57 -11.71 -1.75
C LEU A 17 -26.38 -11.49 -2.72
N ILE A 18 -26.54 -10.63 -3.73
CA ILE A 18 -25.47 -10.31 -4.70
C ILE A 18 -24.57 -9.15 -4.21
N PHE A 19 -24.89 -8.53 -3.07
CA PHE A 19 -24.03 -7.57 -2.38
C PHE A 19 -23.25 -8.28 -1.26
N ARG A 20 -21.97 -8.65 -1.46
CA ARG A 20 -21.05 -8.74 -0.31
C ARG A 20 -19.56 -8.85 -0.57
N GLU A 21 -19.11 -9.59 -1.57
CA GLU A 21 -17.66 -9.92 -1.65
C GLU A 21 -16.82 -8.83 -2.33
N SER A 22 -17.29 -8.26 -3.44
CA SER A 22 -16.54 -7.22 -4.17
C SER A 22 -16.44 -5.90 -3.42
N ASP A 23 -17.48 -5.53 -2.68
CA ASP A 23 -17.57 -4.24 -1.99
C ASP A 23 -16.81 -4.25 -0.66
N MET A 24 -16.89 -5.37 0.07
CA MET A 24 -16.03 -5.62 1.22
C MET A 24 -14.57 -5.66 0.75
N SER A 25 -14.30 -6.27 -0.41
CA SER A 25 -12.97 -6.35 -1.01
C SER A 25 -12.35 -4.98 -1.28
N LEU A 26 -13.14 -4.08 -1.86
CA LEU A 26 -12.67 -2.73 -2.12
C LEU A 26 -12.47 -1.94 -0.82
N THR A 27 -13.41 -2.03 0.13
CA THR A 27 -13.35 -1.25 1.37
C THR A 27 -12.13 -1.60 2.22
N TRP A 28 -11.81 -2.89 2.41
CA TRP A 28 -10.60 -3.28 3.16
C TRP A 28 -9.33 -2.79 2.48
N TYR A 29 -9.27 -2.83 1.15
CA TYR A 29 -8.12 -2.37 0.39
C TYR A 29 -7.89 -0.87 0.57
N LYS A 30 -8.95 -0.08 0.49
CA LYS A 30 -8.88 1.37 0.74
C LYS A 30 -8.39 1.66 2.16
N THR A 31 -8.92 0.94 3.15
CA THR A 31 -8.50 1.07 4.55
C THR A 31 -7.04 0.69 4.73
N GLY A 32 -6.57 -0.39 4.10
CA GLY A 32 -5.16 -0.78 4.13
C GLY A 32 -4.23 0.27 3.53
N LEU A 33 -4.60 0.87 2.38
CA LEU A 33 -3.84 1.99 1.82
C LEU A 33 -3.80 3.21 2.73
N ARG A 34 -4.91 3.53 3.41
CA ARG A 34 -4.95 4.63 4.39
C ARG A 34 -4.10 4.34 5.62
N LEU A 35 -4.07 3.08 6.08
CA LEU A 35 -3.18 2.67 7.16
C LEU A 35 -1.71 2.85 6.77
N ILE A 36 -1.33 2.40 5.57
CA ILE A 36 0.02 2.62 5.03
C ILE A 36 0.32 4.12 4.95
N ALA A 37 -0.63 4.93 4.46
CA ALA A 37 -0.48 6.38 4.38
C ALA A 37 -0.18 7.02 5.75
N VAL A 38 -0.93 6.64 6.79
CA VAL A 38 -0.74 7.16 8.15
C VAL A 38 0.63 6.78 8.71
N ILE A 39 1.06 5.52 8.52
CA ILE A 39 2.37 5.05 8.97
C ILE A 39 3.49 5.85 8.29
N GLN A 40 3.41 6.00 6.97
CA GLN A 40 4.39 6.75 6.19
C GLN A 40 4.43 8.23 6.57
N CYS A 41 3.27 8.86 6.78
CA CYS A 41 3.24 10.25 7.26
C CYS A 41 3.84 10.38 8.67
N THR A 42 3.55 9.43 9.57
CA THR A 42 4.06 9.46 10.94
C THR A 42 5.59 9.30 10.96
N LEU A 43 6.12 8.33 10.22
CA LEU A 43 7.57 8.13 10.06
C LEU A 43 8.22 9.33 9.38
N GLY A 44 7.62 9.85 8.30
CA GLY A 44 8.12 11.02 7.59
C GLY A 44 8.19 12.26 8.46
N ILE A 45 7.14 12.57 9.22
CA ILE A 45 7.16 13.70 10.17
C ILE A 45 8.21 13.47 11.26
N GLY A 46 8.29 12.25 11.80
CA GLY A 46 9.27 11.89 12.83
C GLY A 46 10.71 12.08 12.37
N TYR A 47 11.07 11.54 11.20
CA TYR A 47 12.42 11.70 10.65
C TYR A 47 12.72 13.12 10.17
N LEU A 48 11.72 13.91 9.77
CA LEU A 48 11.93 15.29 9.33
C LEU A 48 12.17 16.25 10.50
N LEU A 49 11.38 16.13 11.56
CA LEU A 49 11.38 17.09 12.67
C LEU A 49 12.21 16.62 13.87
N PHE A 50 12.25 15.30 14.10
CA PHE A 50 12.84 14.70 15.31
C PHE A 50 13.69 13.44 15.00
N PRO A 51 14.61 13.48 14.02
CA PRO A 51 15.33 12.28 13.57
C PRO A 51 16.13 11.60 14.69
N MET A 52 16.83 12.37 15.53
CA MET A 52 17.67 11.83 16.59
C MET A 52 16.86 11.22 17.73
N GLN A 53 15.74 11.86 18.08
CA GLN A 53 14.83 11.37 19.12
C GLN A 53 14.14 10.08 18.66
N LEU A 54 13.73 10.01 17.39
CA LEU A 54 13.13 8.81 16.81
C LEU A 54 14.12 7.63 16.80
N LEU A 55 15.36 7.87 16.37
CA LEU A 55 16.41 6.85 16.39
C LEU A 55 16.72 6.38 17.82
N ALA A 56 16.82 7.29 18.78
CA ALA A 56 17.01 6.94 20.18
C ALA A 56 15.85 6.08 20.73
N ALA A 57 14.61 6.40 20.38
CA ALA A 57 13.43 5.61 20.76
C ALA A 57 13.46 4.19 20.17
N MET A 58 14.06 4.01 18.99
CA MET A 58 14.31 2.71 18.37
C MET A 58 15.58 2.02 18.89
N GLN A 59 16.20 2.55 19.94
CA GLN A 59 17.44 2.04 20.53
C GLN A 59 18.61 1.97 19.52
N GLN A 60 18.57 2.81 18.49
CA GLN A 60 19.64 2.92 17.50
C GLN A 60 20.80 3.74 18.08
N ASN A 61 22.02 3.44 17.62
CA ASN A 61 23.15 4.30 17.89
C ASN A 61 22.95 5.66 17.20
N LEU A 62 23.20 6.75 17.93
CA LEU A 62 23.04 8.08 17.38
C LEU A 62 24.08 8.31 16.28
N PRO A 63 23.65 8.59 15.04
CA PRO A 63 24.59 8.80 13.96
C PRO A 63 25.30 10.16 14.08
N PRO A 64 26.42 10.35 13.37
CA PRO A 64 27.05 11.65 13.22
C PRO A 64 26.07 12.73 12.71
N ALA A 65 26.32 14.01 13.06
CA ALA A 65 25.35 15.09 12.82
C ALA A 65 25.02 15.33 11.34
N ASP A 66 25.97 15.07 10.44
CA ASP A 66 25.80 15.16 8.98
C ASP A 66 24.81 14.11 8.42
N MET A 67 24.52 13.04 9.17
CA MET A 67 23.49 12.06 8.82
C MET A 67 22.05 12.58 8.97
N GLN A 68 21.84 13.77 9.53
CA GLN A 68 20.51 14.40 9.54
C GLN A 68 20.01 14.75 8.13
N TRP A 69 20.92 15.11 7.22
CA TRP A 69 20.59 15.41 5.82
C TRP A 69 19.98 14.21 5.06
N PRO A 70 20.61 13.01 5.04
CA PRO A 70 20.02 11.85 4.38
C PRO A 70 18.75 11.34 5.09
N LEU A 71 18.65 11.47 6.42
CA LEU A 71 17.41 11.17 7.15
C LEU A 71 16.26 12.10 6.74
N GLY A 72 16.55 13.39 6.51
CA GLY A 72 15.57 14.34 5.96
C GLY A 72 15.14 13.99 4.53
N MET A 73 16.06 13.54 3.67
CA MET A 73 15.70 13.06 2.32
C MET A 73 14.87 11.77 2.35
N LEU A 74 15.19 10.85 3.27
CA LEU A 74 14.37 9.66 3.53
C LEU A 74 12.96 10.06 4.01
N ALA A 75 12.86 11.05 4.91
CA ALA A 75 11.59 11.58 5.37
C ALA A 75 10.72 12.10 4.22
N ALA A 76 11.32 12.81 3.25
CA ALA A 76 10.59 13.32 2.09
C ALA A 76 9.92 12.19 1.29
N ARG A 77 10.59 11.04 1.12
CA ARG A 77 10.03 9.85 0.47
C ARG A 77 8.84 9.30 1.26
N PHE A 78 8.97 9.17 2.58
CA PHE A 78 7.85 8.72 3.42
C PHE A 78 6.65 9.66 3.32
N LEU A 79 6.86 10.98 3.39
CA LEU A 79 5.78 11.96 3.25
C LEU A 79 5.11 11.92 1.88
N ALA A 80 5.90 11.85 0.80
CA ALA A 80 5.37 11.80 -0.56
C ALA A 80 4.52 10.54 -0.80
N TYR A 81 5.00 9.37 -0.38
CA TYR A 81 4.22 8.14 -0.46
C TYR A 81 3.03 8.15 0.49
N GLY A 82 3.15 8.74 1.69
CA GLY A 82 2.06 8.87 2.64
C GLY A 82 0.89 9.67 2.09
N VAL A 83 1.15 10.90 1.63
CA VAL A 83 0.15 11.75 0.97
C VAL A 83 -0.39 11.10 -0.31
N GLY A 84 0.50 10.52 -1.12
CA GLY A 84 0.11 9.80 -2.34
C GLY A 84 -0.86 8.66 -2.05
N PHE A 85 -0.58 7.81 -1.06
CA PHE A 85 -1.43 6.68 -0.69
C PHE A 85 -2.77 7.10 -0.12
N TRP A 86 -2.81 8.23 0.61
CA TRP A 86 -4.08 8.81 1.08
C TRP A 86 -4.98 9.15 -0.11
N ILE A 87 -4.43 9.81 -1.13
CA ILE A 87 -5.16 10.19 -2.36
C ILE A 87 -5.56 8.93 -3.14
N ILE A 88 -4.61 8.04 -3.40
CA ILE A 88 -4.78 6.79 -4.16
C ILE A 88 -5.84 5.88 -3.52
N SER A 89 -5.99 5.91 -2.20
CA SER A 89 -6.99 5.09 -1.48
C SER A 89 -8.43 5.30 -1.99
N ASN A 90 -8.75 6.44 -2.60
CA ASN A 90 -10.09 6.67 -3.13
C ASN A 90 -10.34 5.90 -4.44
N GLN A 91 -9.31 5.77 -5.28
CA GLN A 91 -9.36 5.13 -6.59
C GLN A 91 -8.06 4.35 -6.87
N PRO A 92 -7.86 3.17 -6.26
CA PRO A 92 -6.57 2.47 -6.34
C PRO A 92 -6.26 1.80 -7.69
N ALA A 93 -7.30 1.44 -8.46
CA ALA A 93 -7.15 0.68 -9.71
C ALA A 93 -6.21 1.34 -10.75
N PRO A 94 -6.27 2.66 -11.03
CA PRO A 94 -5.35 3.32 -11.96
C PRO A 94 -3.92 3.49 -11.42
N HIS A 95 -3.69 3.37 -10.11
CA HIS A 95 -2.40 3.70 -9.48
C HIS A 95 -1.57 2.47 -9.09
N ARG A 96 -1.75 1.35 -9.81
CA ARG A 96 -1.06 0.07 -9.53
C ARG A 96 0.45 0.19 -9.48
N LEU A 97 1.05 1.00 -10.35
CA LEU A 97 2.50 1.21 -10.37
C LEU A 97 3.00 1.80 -9.03
N TRP A 98 2.31 2.79 -8.49
CA TRP A 98 2.68 3.41 -7.20
C TRP A 98 2.60 2.41 -6.05
N ILE A 99 1.58 1.54 -6.08
CA ILE A 99 1.39 0.49 -5.07
C ILE A 99 2.51 -0.56 -5.17
N GLN A 100 2.87 -0.98 -6.39
CA GLN A 100 3.96 -1.93 -6.62
C GLN A 100 5.32 -1.35 -6.25
N LEU A 101 5.57 -0.08 -6.56
CA LEU A 101 6.79 0.62 -6.15
C LEU A 101 6.89 0.64 -4.63
N MET A 102 5.83 1.00 -3.90
CA MET A 102 5.84 0.90 -2.44
C MET A 102 6.18 -0.51 -1.95
N GLY A 103 5.62 -1.56 -2.56
CA GLY A 103 5.99 -2.94 -2.21
C GLY A 103 7.49 -3.23 -2.46
N MET A 104 8.05 -2.78 -3.59
CA MET A 104 9.47 -2.94 -3.90
C MET A 104 10.37 -2.19 -2.92
N ILE A 105 9.96 -0.97 -2.54
CA ILE A 105 10.63 -0.14 -1.53
C ILE A 105 10.77 -0.92 -0.22
N GLN A 106 9.67 -1.48 0.28
CA GLN A 106 9.66 -2.22 1.53
C GLN A 106 10.54 -3.47 1.47
N LEU A 107 10.64 -4.14 0.34
CA LEU A 107 11.52 -5.30 0.20
C LEU A 107 13.01 -4.94 0.15
N ILE A 108 13.33 -3.81 -0.46
CA ILE A 108 14.70 -3.28 -0.42
C ILE A 108 15.06 -2.95 1.03
N ASP A 109 14.16 -2.27 1.75
CA ASP A 109 14.36 -1.91 3.16
C ASP A 109 14.54 -3.19 4.01
N LEU A 110 13.68 -4.20 3.83
CA LEU A 110 13.80 -5.50 4.49
C LEU A 110 15.14 -6.20 4.18
N GLY A 111 15.59 -6.14 2.93
CA GLY A 111 16.86 -6.73 2.51
C GLY A 111 18.06 -6.07 3.19
N VAL A 112 18.05 -4.74 3.31
CA VAL A 112 19.08 -3.98 4.02
C VAL A 112 19.07 -4.32 5.52
N GLU A 113 17.89 -4.33 6.15
CA GLU A 113 17.74 -4.66 7.57
C GLU A 113 18.21 -6.09 7.86
N LEU A 114 17.82 -7.06 7.02
CA LEU A 114 18.23 -8.44 7.17
C LEU A 114 19.75 -8.59 7.02
N MET A 115 20.35 -7.92 6.03
CA MET A 115 21.80 -7.94 5.85
C MET A 115 22.51 -7.42 7.10
N LEU A 116 22.10 -6.27 7.63
CA LEU A 116 22.71 -5.66 8.82
C LEU A 116 22.46 -6.44 10.11
N LEU A 117 21.32 -7.13 10.21
CA LEU A 117 21.03 -8.06 11.29
C LEU A 117 21.96 -9.28 11.22
N LEU A 118 22.15 -9.86 10.03
CA LEU A 118 22.98 -11.05 9.81
C LEU A 118 24.48 -10.77 10.01
N THR A 119 24.95 -9.55 9.71
CA THR A 119 26.33 -9.14 10.01
C THR A 119 26.56 -8.78 11.47
N GLY A 120 25.52 -8.80 12.31
CA GLY A 120 25.58 -8.41 13.72
C GLY A 120 25.73 -6.89 13.93
N THR A 121 25.54 -6.09 12.89
CA THR A 121 25.60 -4.62 12.98
C THR A 121 24.38 -4.07 13.71
N LEU A 122 23.22 -4.68 13.48
CA LEU A 122 21.96 -4.35 14.16
C LEU A 122 21.45 -5.57 14.93
N GLN A 123 20.73 -5.30 16.02
CA GLN A 123 20.03 -6.31 16.80
C GLN A 123 18.56 -6.40 16.37
N LEU A 124 17.94 -7.56 16.57
CA LEU A 124 16.53 -7.76 16.23
C LEU A 124 15.60 -6.78 17.00
N SER A 125 15.96 -6.38 18.22
CA SER A 125 15.25 -5.36 19.00
C SER A 125 15.22 -3.99 18.32
N GLN A 126 16.25 -3.66 17.53
CA GLN A 126 16.41 -2.37 16.86
C GLN A 126 15.67 -2.29 15.52
N VAL A 127 15.51 -3.43 14.82
CA VAL A 127 14.91 -3.48 13.47
C VAL A 127 13.59 -4.23 13.39
N GLY A 128 13.20 -5.01 14.42
CA GLY A 128 12.07 -5.93 14.34
C GLY A 128 10.74 -5.27 13.96
N VAL A 129 10.47 -4.05 14.45
CA VAL A 129 9.27 -3.29 14.08
C VAL A 129 9.31 -2.85 12.62
N ALA A 130 10.47 -2.41 12.15
CA ALA A 130 10.66 -1.97 10.77
C ALA A 130 10.56 -3.17 9.80
N MET A 131 11.19 -4.30 10.12
CA MET A 131 11.10 -5.55 9.36
C MET A 131 9.65 -6.06 9.28
N PHE A 132 8.92 -6.03 10.40
CA PHE A 132 7.50 -6.39 10.41
C PHE A 132 6.70 -5.50 9.44
N ASN A 133 6.90 -4.18 9.51
CA ASN A 133 6.26 -3.23 8.60
C ASN A 133 6.63 -3.48 7.14
N ALA A 134 7.89 -3.77 6.87
CA ALA A 134 8.34 -4.08 5.53
C ALA A 134 7.65 -5.33 4.97
N VAL A 135 7.57 -6.41 5.75
CA VAL A 135 6.92 -7.66 5.34
C VAL A 135 5.45 -7.47 5.03
N TRP A 136 4.65 -6.97 5.97
CA TRP A 136 3.20 -6.93 5.77
C TRP A 136 2.80 -5.93 4.69
N ILE A 137 3.48 -4.79 4.57
CA ILE A 137 3.20 -3.80 3.53
C ILE A 137 3.57 -4.36 2.15
N SER A 138 4.71 -5.03 2.02
CA SER A 138 5.11 -5.69 0.76
C SER A 138 4.07 -6.71 0.32
N LEU A 139 3.66 -7.59 1.24
CA LEU A 139 2.64 -8.61 0.98
C LEU A 139 1.31 -7.97 0.60
N PHE A 140 0.88 -6.93 1.31
CA PHE A 140 -0.32 -6.17 0.97
C PHE A 140 -0.22 -5.60 -0.45
N CYS A 141 0.86 -4.88 -0.77
CA CYS A 141 1.03 -4.25 -2.08
C CYS A 141 1.06 -5.23 -3.27
N TRP A 142 1.50 -6.47 -3.06
CA TRP A 142 1.62 -7.46 -4.13
C TRP A 142 0.46 -8.46 -4.24
N LEU A 143 -0.09 -8.89 -3.11
CA LEU A 143 -1.14 -9.90 -3.09
C LEU A 143 -2.53 -9.26 -3.22
N ALA A 144 -2.69 -8.03 -2.73
CA ALA A 144 -3.97 -7.36 -2.75
C ALA A 144 -4.21 -6.70 -4.12
N ARG A 145 -5.28 -7.11 -4.83
CA ARG A 145 -5.63 -6.57 -6.15
C ARG A 145 -6.83 -5.64 -6.04
N PRO A 146 -6.76 -4.38 -6.51
CA PRO A 146 -7.94 -3.54 -6.59
C PRO A 146 -8.91 -4.16 -7.61
N ALA A 147 -10.11 -4.51 -7.15
CA ALA A 147 -11.19 -4.97 -8.01
C ALA A 147 -11.44 -3.91 -9.11
N HIS A 148 -11.52 -4.34 -10.36
CA HIS A 148 -11.95 -3.45 -11.43
C HIS A 148 -13.44 -3.19 -11.24
N VAL A 149 -13.81 -1.92 -11.02
CA VAL A 149 -15.20 -1.49 -11.20
C VAL A 149 -15.47 -1.55 -12.70
N PRO A 150 -16.37 -2.42 -13.19
CA PRO A 150 -16.69 -2.45 -14.61
C PRO A 150 -17.24 -1.08 -15.01
N SER A 151 -16.68 -0.47 -16.06
CA SER A 151 -17.28 0.69 -16.69
C SER A 151 -18.69 0.30 -17.16
N GLY A 152 -19.70 0.88 -16.49
CA GLY A 152 -21.09 0.61 -16.77
C GLY A 152 -21.41 0.82 -18.25
N ARG A 153 -22.18 -0.14 -18.79
CA ARG A 153 -22.76 -0.23 -20.14
C ARG A 153 -22.97 1.14 -20.80
N ASN A 154 -22.49 1.26 -22.04
CA ASN A 154 -23.08 2.16 -23.02
C ASN A 154 -24.61 1.97 -23.00
N HIS A 155 -25.34 3.05 -22.77
CA HIS A 155 -26.79 3.08 -22.91
C HIS A 155 -27.20 2.43 -24.26
N PRO A 156 -28.17 1.49 -24.28
CA PRO A 156 -28.78 1.10 -25.54
C PRO A 156 -29.41 2.34 -26.16
N ALA A 157 -29.13 2.55 -27.46
CA ALA A 157 -29.70 3.60 -28.28
C ALA A 157 -31.22 3.72 -28.05
N GLN A 158 -31.65 4.81 -27.43
CA GLN A 158 -33.04 5.28 -27.54
C GLN A 158 -33.13 6.05 -28.85
N GLY A 159 -34.02 5.62 -29.75
CA GLY A 159 -34.41 6.42 -30.92
C GLY A 159 -34.51 5.65 -32.24
N ALA A 160 -35.29 4.58 -32.28
CA ALA A 160 -35.88 4.09 -33.53
C ALA A 160 -37.35 3.74 -33.29
N SER A 161 -38.23 4.72 -33.49
CA SER A 161 -39.63 4.58 -33.95
C SER A 161 -40.41 5.87 -33.69
N VAL A 162 -40.51 6.72 -34.72
CA VAL A 162 -41.78 7.24 -35.26
C VAL A 162 -41.61 7.34 -36.78
#